data_AF-A0A844MKJ6-F1
#
_entry.id   AF-A0A844MKJ6-F1
#
_cell.length_a   1.000
_cell.length_b   1.000
_cell.length_c   1.000
_cell.angle_alpha   90.00
_cell.angle_beta   90.00
_cell.angle_gamma   90.00
#
_symmetry.space_group_name_H-M   'P 1'
#
loop_
_entity.id
_entity.type
_entity.pdbx_description
1 polymer ?
#
loop_
_entity_poly.entity_id
_entity_poly.type
_entity_poly.pdbx_seq_one_letter_code
_entity_poly.pdbx_strand_id
1 'polypeptide(L)'
;MTSRQIIKRVITCQGTIQLVTALSVLSYQEKEQQHLSCEYENYLVIYDLYAPLEQTDAFVALIQKMATFVCTWKAIVHITPQQIQEIKEKLDCTGCIEIFRLVHSLVGVESADEIYLCRNWQFGNQLLINAYQTARKICYGDSIGIYFSQNATAIFGAAQPSKTPKILRDIKWSVISIINNIQHNLRIKTILKYVNFDVGYFVLPNVMGESPPMKTIVVGKEALLETFQKLRGLVETEYIAFLQAKIADAPISILLTSNFSEADRMPVDIEISAYRQFLTSKEIEPNSILVIKPHPRDNEAKIGQLQYELADLYKEVITLSKPSLFFLPFEVLFMEAFLKPDLTPINPIQVFAVSSACLSLSLLFNVPSIIGFGEQVTSNAFYENYVHGRLQHERDLEAAIRAVISH
;
A
#
# COMPACT_ATOMS: atom_id res chain seq x y z
N MET A 1 1.04 36.15 -25.09
CA MET A 1 0.67 35.32 -23.92
C MET A 1 0.35 33.93 -24.47
N THR A 2 1.28 32.98 -24.35
CA THR A 2 1.02 31.58 -24.69
C THR A 2 0.08 31.00 -23.64
N SER A 3 -1.09 30.49 -24.05
CA SER A 3 -2.03 29.86 -23.13
C SER A 3 -1.39 28.63 -22.52
N ARG A 4 -1.24 28.59 -21.19
CA ARG A 4 -0.80 27.38 -20.49
C ARG A 4 -1.86 26.30 -20.61
N GLN A 5 -1.45 25.09 -20.96
CA GLN A 5 -2.35 23.94 -20.99
C GLN A 5 -2.57 23.47 -19.56
N ILE A 6 -3.83 23.39 -19.12
CA ILE A 6 -4.20 22.84 -17.82
C ILE A 6 -4.44 21.33 -17.99
N ILE A 7 -3.81 20.51 -17.16
CA ILE A 7 -3.96 19.05 -17.13
C ILE A 7 -4.61 18.65 -15.81
N LYS A 8 -5.80 18.03 -15.88
CA LYS A 8 -6.54 17.51 -14.72
C LYS A 8 -6.13 16.09 -14.41
N ARG A 9 -5.65 15.86 -13.19
CA ARG A 9 -5.13 14.57 -12.73
C ARG A 9 -5.96 14.06 -11.56
N VAL A 10 -6.56 12.90 -11.72
CA VAL A 10 -7.22 12.17 -10.62
C VAL A 10 -6.23 11.14 -10.08
N ILE A 11 -5.79 11.35 -8.85
CA ILE A 11 -4.83 10.49 -8.17
C ILE A 11 -5.55 9.72 -7.09
N THR A 12 -5.29 8.43 -7.01
CA THR A 12 -5.99 7.52 -6.11
C THR A 12 -4.99 6.86 -5.16
N CYS A 13 -5.37 6.59 -3.92
CA CYS A 13 -4.51 5.85 -2.99
C CYS A 13 -5.33 5.09 -1.92
N GLN A 14 -4.79 3.97 -1.46
CA GLN A 14 -5.37 3.07 -0.46
C GLN A 14 -4.48 2.93 0.79
N GLY A 15 -3.62 3.92 1.00
CA GLY A 15 -2.67 3.98 2.12
C GLY A 15 -1.54 4.99 1.89
N THR A 16 -0.82 5.30 2.95
CA THR A 16 0.24 6.33 2.96
C THR A 16 1.43 6.00 2.06
N ILE A 17 1.87 4.74 2.02
CA ILE A 17 2.97 4.32 1.13
C ILE A 17 2.60 4.45 -0.36
N GLN A 18 1.34 4.15 -0.71
CA GLN A 18 0.85 4.32 -2.08
C GLN A 18 0.75 5.80 -2.45
N LEU A 19 0.37 6.68 -1.52
CA LEU A 19 0.41 8.12 -1.74
C LEU A 19 1.84 8.60 -2.04
N VAL A 20 2.84 8.13 -1.27
CA VAL A 20 4.26 8.46 -1.51
C VAL A 20 4.68 8.06 -2.93
N THR A 21 4.33 6.85 -3.35
CA THR A 21 4.66 6.36 -4.69
C THR A 21 3.93 7.12 -5.79
N ALA A 22 2.65 7.45 -5.62
CA ALA A 22 1.94 8.30 -6.57
C ALA A 22 2.60 9.69 -6.67
N LEU A 23 2.95 10.30 -5.55
CA LEU A 23 3.63 11.60 -5.50
C LEU A 23 5.02 11.58 -6.14
N SER A 24 5.79 10.50 -5.98
CA SER A 24 7.09 10.36 -6.66
C SER A 24 6.93 10.25 -8.17
N VAL A 25 5.92 9.54 -8.67
CA VAL A 25 5.58 9.47 -10.10
C VAL A 25 5.15 10.83 -10.64
N LEU A 26 4.29 11.56 -9.92
CA LEU A 26 3.90 12.92 -10.31
C LEU A 26 5.12 13.84 -10.43
N SER A 27 5.98 13.84 -9.41
CA SER A 27 7.19 14.67 -9.40
C SER A 27 8.16 14.28 -10.52
N TYR A 28 8.27 12.99 -10.85
CA TYR A 28 9.09 12.51 -11.96
C TYR A 28 8.54 13.02 -13.30
N GLN A 29 7.22 12.87 -13.54
CA GLN A 29 6.60 13.32 -14.79
C GLN A 29 6.66 14.84 -14.96
N GLU A 30 6.48 15.60 -13.89
CA GLU A 30 6.58 17.06 -13.94
C GLU A 30 7.99 17.53 -14.34
N LYS A 31 9.04 16.86 -13.84
CA LYS A 31 10.43 17.13 -14.26
C LYS A 31 10.63 16.81 -15.74
N GLU A 32 10.13 15.68 -16.24
CA GLU A 32 10.21 15.32 -17.66
C GLU A 32 9.45 16.30 -18.55
N GLN A 33 8.32 16.82 -18.07
CA GLN A 33 7.42 17.71 -18.82
C GLN A 33 7.66 19.19 -18.57
N GLN A 34 8.73 19.57 -17.84
CA GLN A 34 9.02 20.96 -17.48
C GLN A 34 9.09 21.92 -18.70
N HIS A 35 9.40 21.38 -19.88
CA HIS A 35 9.49 22.12 -21.13
C HIS A 35 8.12 22.41 -21.77
N LEU A 36 7.03 21.76 -21.34
CA LEU A 36 5.73 21.79 -22.01
C LEU A 36 4.78 22.92 -21.57
N SER A 37 5.20 23.83 -20.67
CA SER A 37 4.36 24.95 -20.19
C SER A 37 2.96 24.49 -19.72
N CYS A 38 2.90 23.36 -19.01
CA CYS A 38 1.68 22.82 -18.43
C CYS A 38 1.45 23.36 -17.01
N GLU A 39 0.19 23.49 -16.63
CA GLU A 39 -0.26 23.66 -15.25
C GLU A 39 -1.11 22.44 -14.88
N TYR A 40 -1.07 22.03 -13.62
CA TYR A 40 -1.74 20.81 -13.18
C TYR A 40 -2.79 21.06 -12.12
N GLU A 41 -3.96 20.44 -12.30
CA GLU A 41 -5.04 20.41 -11.33
C GLU A 41 -5.15 19.01 -10.72
N ASN A 42 -4.73 18.87 -9.46
CA ASN A 42 -4.66 17.59 -8.78
C ASN A 42 -5.89 17.33 -7.91
N TYR A 43 -6.47 16.14 -8.04
CA TYR A 43 -7.58 15.65 -7.22
C TYR A 43 -7.15 14.34 -6.56
N LEU A 44 -7.09 14.28 -5.23
CA LEU A 44 -6.75 13.07 -4.49
C LEU A 44 -8.02 12.34 -4.06
N VAL A 45 -8.07 11.04 -4.33
CA VAL A 45 -9.14 10.13 -3.92
C VAL A 45 -8.57 9.08 -2.97
N ILE A 46 -8.95 9.17 -1.71
CA ILE A 46 -8.65 8.19 -0.66
C ILE A 46 -9.84 7.24 -0.58
N TYR A 47 -9.61 5.93 -0.59
CA TYR A 47 -10.67 4.91 -0.55
C TYR A 47 -10.07 3.55 -0.19
N ASP A 48 -10.90 2.59 0.18
CA ASP A 48 -10.50 1.19 0.40
C ASP A 48 -9.22 1.08 1.26
N LEU A 49 -9.15 1.79 2.39
CA LEU A 49 -7.97 1.77 3.26
C LEU A 49 -7.73 0.40 3.92
N TYR A 50 -8.77 -0.43 4.02
CA TYR A 50 -8.76 -1.76 4.64
C TYR A 50 -8.17 -1.78 6.06
N ALA A 51 -8.31 -0.68 6.80
CA ALA A 51 -8.02 -0.60 8.22
C ALA A 51 -9.30 -0.86 9.04
N PRO A 52 -9.20 -1.22 10.33
CA PRO A 52 -10.36 -1.25 11.22
C PRO A 52 -11.14 0.06 11.19
N LEU A 53 -12.48 -0.03 11.27
CA LEU A 53 -13.38 1.10 11.03
C LEU A 53 -13.10 2.25 12.00
N GLU A 54 -12.83 1.93 13.26
CA GLU A 54 -12.51 2.87 14.34
C GLU A 54 -11.21 3.67 14.10
N GLN A 55 -10.31 3.19 13.23
CA GLN A 55 -9.04 3.85 12.90
C GLN A 55 -9.10 4.64 11.59
N THR A 56 -10.18 4.50 10.82
CA THR A 56 -10.26 5.01 9.44
C THR A 56 -10.11 6.53 9.38
N ASP A 57 -10.77 7.28 10.27
CA ASP A 57 -10.72 8.74 10.24
C ASP A 57 -9.32 9.28 10.54
N ALA A 58 -8.62 8.67 11.51
CA ALA A 58 -7.25 9.05 11.84
C ALA A 58 -6.28 8.73 10.69
N PHE A 59 -6.48 7.60 10.00
CA PHE A 59 -5.66 7.22 8.84
C PHE A 59 -5.89 8.18 7.66
N VAL A 60 -7.14 8.52 7.36
CA VAL A 60 -7.51 9.52 6.34
C VAL A 60 -6.90 10.89 6.67
N ALA A 61 -7.00 11.33 7.93
CA ALA A 61 -6.46 12.61 8.35
C ALA A 61 -4.93 12.69 8.14
N LEU A 62 -4.18 11.60 8.40
CA LEU A 62 -2.75 11.59 8.12
C LEU A 62 -2.47 11.64 6.61
N ILE A 63 -3.19 10.87 5.78
CA ILE A 63 -3.03 10.90 4.33
C ILE A 63 -3.30 12.31 3.78
N GLN A 64 -4.36 12.98 4.25
CA GLN A 64 -4.67 14.37 3.90
C GLN A 64 -3.55 15.34 4.31
N LYS A 65 -3.02 15.18 5.53
CA LYS A 65 -1.88 15.98 6.02
C LYS A 65 -0.65 15.75 5.14
N MET A 66 -0.31 14.51 4.81
CA MET A 66 0.81 14.18 3.93
C MET A 66 0.64 14.78 2.54
N ALA A 67 -0.55 14.65 1.96
CA ALA A 67 -0.86 15.17 0.63
C ALA A 67 -0.70 16.69 0.57
N THR A 68 -1.28 17.43 1.52
CA THR A 68 -1.18 18.90 1.58
C THR A 68 0.22 19.39 1.91
N PHE A 69 1.05 18.58 2.59
CA PHE A 69 2.44 18.91 2.88
C PHE A 69 3.34 18.87 1.64
N VAL A 70 3.03 18.01 0.66
CA VAL A 70 3.92 17.76 -0.50
C VAL A 70 3.55 18.59 -1.72
N CYS A 71 2.26 18.76 -2.02
CA CYS A 71 1.82 19.52 -3.18
C CYS A 71 0.43 20.15 -2.99
N THR A 72 0.05 20.98 -3.95
CA THR A 72 -1.26 21.64 -3.97
C THR A 72 -2.33 20.77 -4.62
N TRP A 73 -3.52 20.77 -4.03
CA TRP A 73 -4.66 19.98 -4.45
C TRP A 73 -5.88 20.87 -4.67
N LYS A 74 -6.65 20.59 -5.73
CA LYS A 74 -7.98 21.19 -5.93
C LYS A 74 -9.00 20.57 -4.98
N ALA A 75 -8.89 19.26 -4.76
CA ALA A 75 -9.67 18.54 -3.76
C ALA A 75 -8.88 17.34 -3.24
N ILE A 76 -9.09 17.02 -1.97
CA ILE A 76 -8.71 15.74 -1.36
C ILE A 76 -9.96 15.16 -0.75
N VAL A 77 -10.43 14.04 -1.31
CA VAL A 77 -11.68 13.40 -0.91
C VAL A 77 -11.42 12.02 -0.34
N HIS A 78 -12.26 11.61 0.60
CA HIS A 78 -12.33 10.24 1.07
C HIS A 78 -13.69 9.66 0.65
N ILE A 79 -13.67 8.63 -0.20
CA ILE A 79 -14.86 7.84 -0.50
C ILE A 79 -14.94 6.76 0.57
N THR A 80 -15.92 6.88 1.46
CA THR A 80 -16.02 6.03 2.65
C THR A 80 -16.37 4.58 2.27
N PRO A 81 -16.09 3.60 3.15
CA PRO A 81 -16.51 2.21 2.93
C PRO A 81 -18.02 2.07 2.69
N GLN A 82 -18.83 2.87 3.39
CA GLN A 82 -20.27 2.92 3.19
C GLN A 82 -20.64 3.39 1.78
N GLN A 83 -20.03 4.48 1.30
CA GLN A 83 -20.28 4.99 -0.06
C GLN A 83 -19.85 3.99 -1.14
N ILE A 84 -18.71 3.31 -0.96
CA ILE A 84 -18.27 2.25 -1.87
C ILE A 84 -19.30 1.10 -1.91
N GLN A 85 -19.80 0.68 -0.75
CA GLN A 85 -20.81 -0.37 -0.65
C GLN A 85 -22.15 0.03 -1.28
N GLU A 86 -22.62 1.25 -1.04
CA GLU A 86 -23.83 1.79 -1.67
C GLU A 86 -23.71 1.85 -3.20
N ILE A 87 -22.55 2.24 -3.73
CA ILE A 87 -22.30 2.22 -5.18
C ILE A 87 -22.33 0.79 -5.71
N LYS A 88 -21.68 -0.14 -5.00
CA LYS A 88 -21.64 -1.56 -5.37
C LYS A 88 -23.03 -2.17 -5.48
N GLU A 89 -23.91 -1.87 -4.53
CA GLU A 89 -25.30 -2.33 -4.53
C GLU A 89 -26.11 -1.72 -5.68
N LYS A 90 -25.85 -0.45 -6.01
CA LYS A 90 -26.54 0.26 -7.11
C LYS A 90 -26.11 -0.21 -8.50
N LEU A 91 -24.95 -0.86 -8.66
CA LEU A 91 -24.47 -1.28 -9.98
C LEU A 91 -25.47 -2.18 -10.72
N ASP A 92 -26.18 -3.05 -10.00
CA ASP A 92 -27.10 -4.03 -10.58
C ASP A 92 -28.43 -3.44 -11.07
N CYS A 93 -28.78 -2.23 -10.63
CA CYS A 93 -30.07 -1.60 -10.90
C CYS A 93 -29.98 -0.15 -11.40
N THR A 94 -28.76 0.38 -11.57
CA THR A 94 -28.52 1.76 -12.02
C THR A 94 -27.63 1.78 -13.26
N GLY A 95 -27.97 2.63 -14.22
CA GLY A 95 -27.20 2.84 -15.44
C GLY A 95 -25.85 3.53 -15.22
N CYS A 96 -24.88 3.28 -16.10
CA CYS A 96 -23.51 3.74 -15.95
C CYS A 96 -23.36 5.26 -15.88
N ILE A 97 -24.21 6.01 -16.59
CA ILE A 97 -24.19 7.48 -16.58
C ILE A 97 -24.45 8.01 -15.16
N GLU A 98 -25.42 7.43 -14.45
CA GLU A 98 -25.78 7.87 -13.11
C GLU A 98 -24.74 7.42 -12.07
N ILE A 99 -24.26 6.18 -12.17
CA ILE A 99 -23.15 5.70 -11.34
C ILE A 99 -21.90 6.58 -11.49
N PHE A 100 -21.48 6.87 -12.73
CA PHE A 100 -20.28 7.67 -12.94
C PHE A 100 -20.48 9.13 -12.55
N ARG A 101 -21.67 9.71 -12.76
CA ARG A 101 -22.00 11.04 -12.23
C ARG A 101 -21.90 11.11 -10.71
N LEU A 102 -22.36 10.07 -10.00
CA LEU A 102 -22.18 9.96 -8.55
C LEU A 102 -20.69 9.95 -8.18
N VAL A 103 -19.87 9.13 -8.87
CA VAL A 103 -18.42 9.10 -8.65
C VAL A 103 -17.78 10.47 -8.91
N HIS A 104 -18.12 11.14 -10.01
CA HIS A 104 -17.62 12.48 -10.34
C HIS A 104 -17.98 13.50 -9.26
N SER A 105 -19.21 13.45 -8.75
CA SER A 105 -19.66 14.31 -7.65
C SER A 105 -18.89 14.06 -6.37
N LEU A 106 -18.55 12.80 -6.06
CA LEU A 106 -17.76 12.45 -4.88
C LEU A 106 -16.31 12.90 -5.00
N VAL A 107 -15.73 12.83 -6.21
CA VAL A 107 -14.35 13.28 -6.47
C VAL A 107 -14.24 14.80 -6.58
N GLY A 108 -15.31 15.47 -7.04
CA GLY A 108 -15.34 16.91 -7.27
C GLY A 108 -14.81 17.33 -8.64
N VAL A 109 -14.74 16.40 -9.61
CA VAL A 109 -14.35 16.69 -10.99
C VAL A 109 -15.07 15.78 -11.98
N GLU A 110 -15.64 16.35 -13.05
CA GLU A 110 -16.42 15.59 -14.05
C GLU A 110 -15.56 14.91 -15.11
N SER A 111 -14.35 15.41 -15.33
CA SER A 111 -13.43 14.92 -16.36
C SER A 111 -11.99 15.05 -15.90
N ALA A 112 -11.15 14.13 -16.35
CA ALA A 112 -9.72 14.12 -16.09
C ALA A 112 -8.96 13.80 -17.37
N ASP A 113 -7.79 14.39 -17.52
CA ASP A 113 -6.84 14.08 -18.59
C ASP A 113 -6.00 12.85 -18.23
N GLU A 114 -5.76 12.64 -16.94
CA GLU A 114 -4.99 11.50 -16.42
C GLU A 114 -5.65 10.93 -15.15
N ILE A 115 -5.59 9.59 -15.02
CA ILE A 115 -5.96 8.88 -13.80
C ILE A 115 -4.83 7.94 -13.35
N TYR A 116 -4.49 8.03 -12.07
CA TYR A 116 -3.38 7.31 -11.44
C TYR A 116 -3.92 6.28 -10.44
N LEU A 117 -3.62 5.00 -10.67
CA LEU A 117 -4.02 3.90 -9.77
C LEU A 117 -2.84 2.93 -9.54
N CYS A 118 -2.81 2.22 -8.41
CA CYS A 118 -1.78 1.21 -8.16
C CYS A 118 -2.03 -0.10 -8.93
N ARG A 119 -3.29 -0.37 -9.30
CA ARG A 119 -3.75 -1.61 -9.99
C ARG A 119 -5.17 -1.42 -10.55
N ASN A 120 -5.66 -2.38 -11.33
CA ASN A 120 -6.94 -2.28 -12.05
C ASN A 120 -7.95 -3.43 -11.76
N TRP A 121 -7.70 -4.27 -10.76
CA TRP A 121 -8.54 -5.45 -10.48
C TRP A 121 -9.39 -5.37 -9.21
N GLN A 122 -9.11 -4.45 -8.27
CA GLN A 122 -9.98 -4.22 -7.11
C GLN A 122 -11.21 -3.40 -7.50
N PHE A 123 -12.31 -3.57 -6.77
CA PHE A 123 -13.57 -2.88 -7.04
C PHE A 123 -13.41 -1.36 -7.14
N GLY A 124 -12.86 -0.69 -6.12
CA GLY A 124 -12.71 0.77 -6.15
C GLY A 124 -11.80 1.24 -7.29
N ASN A 125 -10.73 0.50 -7.59
CA ASN A 125 -9.88 0.75 -8.75
C ASN A 125 -10.65 0.65 -10.08
N GLN A 126 -11.44 -0.42 -10.25
CA GLN A 126 -12.29 -0.64 -11.43
C GLN A 126 -13.35 0.45 -11.56
N LEU A 127 -13.97 0.86 -10.46
CA LEU A 127 -14.97 1.91 -10.43
C LEU A 127 -14.37 3.23 -10.93
N LEU A 128 -13.24 3.65 -10.36
CA LEU A 128 -12.59 4.92 -10.69
C LEU A 128 -12.07 4.93 -12.13
N ILE A 129 -11.38 3.87 -12.58
CA ILE A 129 -10.88 3.81 -13.97
C ILE A 129 -12.00 3.78 -15.01
N ASN A 130 -13.16 3.19 -14.68
CA ASN A 130 -14.34 3.22 -15.55
C ASN A 130 -15.11 4.54 -15.48
N ALA A 131 -15.01 5.31 -14.40
CA ALA A 131 -15.64 6.63 -14.31
C ALA A 131 -14.88 7.69 -15.16
N TYR A 132 -13.57 7.52 -15.34
CA TYR A 132 -12.72 8.43 -16.13
C TYR A 132 -12.21 7.77 -17.43
N GLN A 133 -13.14 7.28 -18.25
CA GLN A 133 -12.82 6.45 -19.43
C GLN A 133 -11.96 7.14 -20.48
N THR A 134 -12.02 8.47 -20.57
CA THR A 134 -11.26 9.24 -21.57
C THR A 134 -9.88 9.65 -21.07
N ALA A 135 -9.63 9.58 -19.76
CA ALA A 135 -8.34 9.93 -19.16
C ALA A 135 -7.26 8.94 -19.58
N ARG A 136 -6.01 9.37 -19.67
CA ARG A 136 -4.86 8.47 -19.76
C ARG A 136 -4.72 7.68 -18.45
N LYS A 137 -4.59 6.35 -18.54
CA LYS A 137 -4.53 5.43 -17.40
C LYS A 137 -3.09 5.16 -17.05
N ILE A 138 -2.68 5.60 -15.86
CA ILE A 138 -1.32 5.50 -15.36
C ILE A 138 -1.31 4.56 -14.15
N CYS A 139 -0.47 3.53 -14.22
CA CYS A 139 -0.18 2.68 -13.07
C CYS A 139 1.05 3.22 -12.34
N TYR A 140 0.98 3.54 -11.04
CA TYR A 140 2.15 4.00 -10.28
C TYR A 140 2.84 2.89 -9.46
N GLY A 141 2.34 1.66 -9.54
CA GLY A 141 2.81 0.54 -8.72
C GLY A 141 2.29 0.59 -7.28
N ASP A 142 2.34 -0.55 -6.61
CA ASP A 142 1.92 -0.69 -5.22
C ASP A 142 3.12 -0.53 -4.27
N SER A 143 2.87 -0.37 -2.97
CA SER A 143 3.91 -0.17 -1.96
C SER A 143 4.89 0.93 -2.42
N ILE A 144 6.17 0.63 -2.54
CA ILE A 144 7.24 1.51 -3.06
C ILE A 144 7.40 1.55 -4.59
N GLY A 145 6.34 1.25 -5.35
CA GLY A 145 6.38 1.19 -6.81
C GLY A 145 6.76 -0.18 -7.36
N ILE A 146 6.28 -1.24 -6.71
CA ILE A 146 6.36 -2.63 -7.17
C ILE A 146 5.11 -3.05 -7.92
N TYR A 147 5.27 -3.94 -8.89
CA TYR A 147 4.14 -4.54 -9.59
C TYR A 147 3.64 -5.80 -8.85
N PHE A 148 2.32 -5.89 -8.65
CA PHE A 148 1.64 -7.10 -8.21
C PHE A 148 0.57 -7.49 -9.22
N SER A 149 0.67 -8.69 -9.79
CA SER A 149 -0.42 -9.21 -10.62
C SER A 149 -1.64 -9.59 -9.78
N GLN A 150 -2.76 -9.73 -10.49
CA GLN A 150 -4.00 -10.32 -9.95
C GLN A 150 -3.84 -11.81 -9.57
N ASN A 151 -2.76 -12.47 -9.99
CA ASN A 151 -2.51 -13.89 -9.77
C ASN A 151 -1.60 -14.15 -8.55
N ALA A 152 -1.16 -13.10 -7.85
CA ALA A 152 -0.30 -13.23 -6.68
C ALA A 152 -1.01 -14.04 -5.57
N THR A 153 -0.70 -15.33 -5.49
CA THR A 153 -1.31 -16.28 -4.54
C THR A 153 -1.08 -15.89 -3.09
N ALA A 154 0.00 -15.15 -2.82
CA ALA A 154 0.30 -14.51 -1.55
C ALA A 154 -0.78 -13.54 -1.04
N ILE A 155 -1.55 -12.96 -1.96
CA ILE A 155 -2.57 -11.95 -1.66
C ILE A 155 -3.95 -12.57 -1.52
N PHE A 156 -4.28 -13.56 -2.36
CA PHE A 156 -5.66 -14.08 -2.51
C PHE A 156 -5.87 -15.51 -1.99
N GLY A 157 -4.82 -16.18 -1.51
CA GLY A 157 -4.87 -17.60 -1.20
C GLY A 157 -5.07 -18.47 -2.44
N ALA A 158 -4.91 -19.79 -2.30
CA ALA A 158 -5.27 -20.70 -3.38
C ALA A 158 -6.79 -20.67 -3.59
N ALA A 159 -7.23 -20.46 -4.83
CA ALA A 159 -8.65 -20.54 -5.17
C ALA A 159 -9.19 -21.93 -4.81
N GLN A 160 -10.18 -22.00 -3.92
CA GLN A 160 -10.81 -23.29 -3.63
C GLN A 160 -11.57 -23.78 -4.87
N PRO A 161 -11.38 -25.05 -5.27
CA PRO A 161 -12.11 -25.60 -6.40
C PRO A 161 -13.61 -25.53 -6.11
N SER A 162 -14.38 -24.97 -7.05
CA SER A 162 -15.83 -24.82 -6.87
C SER A 162 -16.47 -26.19 -6.76
N LYS A 163 -17.24 -26.44 -5.69
CA LYS A 163 -18.02 -27.68 -5.48
C LYS A 163 -19.17 -27.87 -6.47
N THR A 164 -19.40 -26.93 -7.39
CA THR A 164 -20.46 -26.96 -8.40
C THR A 164 -19.99 -27.63 -9.71
N PRO A 165 -20.75 -28.58 -10.27
CA PRO A 165 -20.43 -29.20 -11.55
C PRO A 165 -20.30 -28.16 -12.69
N LYS A 166 -19.25 -28.29 -13.50
CA LYS A 166 -18.86 -27.32 -14.55
C LYS A 166 -20.00 -26.96 -15.51
N ILE A 167 -20.76 -27.97 -15.95
CA ILE A 167 -21.86 -27.82 -16.93
C ILE A 167 -23.02 -26.96 -16.39
N LEU A 168 -23.44 -27.18 -15.14
CA LEU A 168 -24.51 -26.39 -14.49
C LEU A 168 -24.09 -24.93 -14.29
N ARG A 169 -22.80 -24.72 -14.03
CA ARG A 169 -22.20 -23.39 -13.90
C ARG A 169 -22.19 -22.68 -15.26
N ASP A 170 -21.77 -23.35 -16.33
CA ASP A 170 -21.66 -22.76 -17.68
C ASP A 170 -23.04 -22.35 -18.25
N ILE A 171 -24.09 -23.15 -18.00
CA ILE A 171 -25.47 -22.82 -18.41
C ILE A 171 -25.99 -21.61 -17.62
N LYS A 172 -25.81 -21.61 -16.29
CA LYS A 172 -26.22 -20.48 -15.43
C LYS A 172 -25.50 -19.19 -15.82
N TRP A 173 -24.20 -19.28 -16.11
CA TRP A 173 -23.40 -18.14 -16.59
C TRP A 173 -23.87 -17.64 -17.96
N SER A 174 -24.21 -18.54 -18.88
CA SER A 174 -24.71 -18.16 -20.21
C SER A 174 -26.03 -17.37 -20.11
N VAL A 175 -26.99 -17.85 -19.32
CA VAL A 175 -28.28 -17.16 -19.10
C VAL A 175 -28.09 -15.82 -18.38
N ILE A 176 -27.28 -15.79 -17.31
CA ILE A 176 -26.97 -14.55 -16.59
C ILE A 176 -26.26 -13.54 -17.51
N SER A 177 -25.35 -14.00 -18.38
CA SER A 177 -24.63 -13.13 -19.32
C SER A 177 -25.55 -12.49 -20.35
N ILE A 178 -26.55 -13.23 -20.85
CA ILE A 178 -27.56 -12.71 -21.78
C ILE A 178 -28.44 -11.66 -21.09
N ILE A 179 -28.93 -11.95 -19.88
CA ILE A 179 -29.75 -11.01 -19.10
C ILE A 179 -28.95 -9.76 -18.76
N ASN A 180 -27.71 -9.91 -18.28
CA ASN A 180 -26.83 -8.78 -17.98
C ASN A 180 -26.53 -7.94 -19.23
N ASN A 181 -26.33 -8.57 -20.39
CA ASN A 181 -26.11 -7.85 -21.66
C ASN A 181 -27.35 -7.06 -22.09
N ILE A 182 -28.55 -7.63 -21.96
CA ILE A 182 -29.81 -6.93 -22.26
C ILE A 182 -29.99 -5.73 -21.30
N GLN A 183 -29.83 -5.94 -20.00
CA GLN A 183 -29.98 -4.88 -18.98
C GLN A 183 -28.92 -3.78 -19.14
N HIS A 184 -27.68 -4.15 -19.49
CA HIS A 184 -26.62 -3.20 -19.80
C HIS A 184 -26.93 -2.39 -21.07
N ASN A 185 -27.41 -3.04 -22.14
CA ASN A 185 -27.78 -2.36 -23.38
C ASN A 185 -28.98 -1.42 -23.18
N LEU A 186 -29.89 -1.77 -22.28
CA LEU A 186 -31.00 -0.90 -21.85
C LEU A 186 -30.56 0.18 -20.84
N ARG A 187 -29.28 0.25 -20.47
CA ARG A 187 -28.71 1.18 -19.47
C ARG A 187 -29.37 1.09 -18.09
N ILE A 188 -29.92 -0.07 -17.75
CA ILE A 188 -30.54 -0.34 -16.44
C ILE A 188 -29.48 -0.83 -15.45
N LYS A 189 -28.36 -1.38 -15.95
CA LYS A 189 -27.29 -1.95 -15.14
C LYS A 189 -25.92 -1.41 -15.57
N THR A 190 -25.04 -1.22 -14.60
CA THR A 190 -23.64 -0.83 -14.83
C THR A 190 -22.75 -2.06 -14.79
N ILE A 191 -21.97 -2.27 -15.86
CA ILE A 191 -20.92 -3.29 -15.91
C ILE A 191 -19.58 -2.54 -15.92
N LEU A 192 -18.78 -2.75 -14.86
CA LEU A 192 -17.41 -2.26 -14.82
C LEU A 192 -16.55 -3.12 -15.74
N LYS A 193 -15.92 -2.50 -16.73
CA LYS A 193 -15.06 -3.20 -17.68
C LYS A 193 -13.66 -3.38 -17.09
N TYR A 194 -12.98 -4.45 -17.48
CA TYR A 194 -11.54 -4.53 -17.28
C TYR A 194 -10.85 -3.53 -18.21
N VAL A 195 -10.12 -2.56 -17.63
CA VAL A 195 -9.44 -1.50 -18.38
C VAL A 195 -7.95 -1.64 -18.17
N ASN A 196 -7.20 -1.76 -19.27
CA ASN A 196 -5.74 -1.78 -19.23
C ASN A 196 -5.17 -0.38 -18.97
N PHE A 197 -4.00 -0.33 -18.37
CA PHE A 197 -3.23 0.91 -18.25
C PHE A 197 -2.50 1.21 -19.56
N ASP A 198 -2.36 2.50 -19.88
CA ASP A 198 -1.61 2.96 -21.03
C ASP A 198 -0.09 2.93 -20.75
N VAL A 199 0.29 3.19 -19.50
CA VAL A 199 1.68 3.18 -19.03
C VAL A 199 1.74 2.85 -17.54
N GLY A 200 2.82 2.20 -17.12
CA GLY A 200 3.16 2.00 -15.72
C GLY A 200 4.49 2.65 -15.38
N TYR A 201 4.55 3.28 -14.21
CA TYR A 201 5.73 3.83 -13.58
C TYR A 201 6.03 2.99 -12.35
N PHE A 202 7.22 2.42 -12.29
CA PHE A 202 7.61 1.51 -11.22
C PHE A 202 9.04 1.80 -10.81
N VAL A 203 9.33 1.71 -9.52
CA VAL A 203 10.71 1.74 -9.03
C VAL A 203 11.37 0.38 -9.25
N LEU A 204 10.60 -0.69 -9.06
CA LEU A 204 11.07 -2.07 -9.10
C LEU A 204 10.09 -2.95 -9.91
N PRO A 205 10.01 -2.79 -11.24
CA PRO A 205 8.93 -3.39 -12.05
C PRO A 205 8.93 -4.91 -12.05
N ASN A 206 10.09 -5.56 -12.01
CA ASN A 206 10.22 -7.02 -12.17
C ASN A 206 10.68 -7.73 -10.88
N VAL A 207 10.71 -7.02 -9.75
CA VAL A 207 11.40 -7.52 -8.54
C VAL A 207 10.70 -8.71 -7.90
N MET A 208 9.39 -8.85 -8.15
CA MET A 208 8.57 -9.95 -7.64
C MET A 208 8.43 -11.11 -8.65
N GLY A 209 9.30 -11.19 -9.66
CA GLY A 209 9.31 -12.28 -10.65
C GLY A 209 8.26 -12.20 -11.76
N GLU A 210 7.41 -11.17 -11.74
CA GLU A 210 6.40 -10.90 -12.77
C GLU A 210 6.68 -9.56 -13.45
N SER A 211 6.40 -9.47 -14.75
CA SER A 211 6.55 -8.23 -15.51
C SER A 211 5.19 -7.52 -15.71
N PRO A 212 5.16 -6.17 -15.61
CA PRO A 212 3.94 -5.42 -15.87
C PRO A 212 3.46 -5.61 -17.32
N PRO A 213 2.15 -5.84 -17.57
CA PRO A 213 1.61 -6.11 -18.90
C PRO A 213 1.37 -4.84 -19.72
N MET A 214 2.07 -3.74 -19.42
CA MET A 214 1.94 -2.45 -20.09
C MET A 214 3.33 -1.84 -20.35
N LYS A 215 3.36 -0.77 -21.15
CA LYS A 215 4.59 0.04 -21.31
C LYS A 215 5.07 0.48 -19.93
N THR A 216 6.33 0.19 -19.61
CA THR A 216 6.92 0.41 -18.29
C THR A 216 7.99 1.49 -18.36
N ILE A 217 7.94 2.42 -17.41
CA ILE A 217 8.96 3.44 -17.16
C ILE A 217 9.53 3.16 -15.76
N VAL A 218 10.85 3.05 -15.67
CA VAL A 218 11.54 2.88 -14.38
C VAL A 218 11.73 4.25 -13.76
N VAL A 219 11.10 4.47 -12.61
CA VAL A 219 11.30 5.67 -11.81
C VAL A 219 12.49 5.43 -10.89
N GLY A 220 13.52 6.26 -11.03
CA GLY A 220 14.72 6.17 -10.18
C GLY A 220 14.37 6.27 -8.69
N LYS A 221 15.10 5.54 -7.84
CA LYS A 221 14.90 5.54 -6.39
C LYS A 221 15.05 6.94 -5.78
N GLU A 222 15.77 7.82 -6.46
CA GLU A 222 15.96 9.22 -6.09
C GLU A 222 14.64 9.98 -6.03
N ALA A 223 13.72 9.76 -6.98
CA ALA A 223 12.41 10.40 -6.97
C ALA A 223 11.56 9.94 -5.78
N LEU A 224 11.68 8.67 -5.39
CA LEU A 224 11.03 8.13 -4.20
C LEU A 224 11.63 8.74 -2.93
N LEU A 225 12.96 8.79 -2.84
CA LEU A 225 13.69 9.38 -1.71
C LEU A 225 13.37 10.87 -1.54
N GLU A 226 13.33 11.65 -2.62
CA GLU A 226 12.96 13.07 -2.57
C GLU A 226 11.56 13.27 -2.00
N THR A 227 10.58 12.42 -2.36
CA THR A 227 9.23 12.49 -1.79
C THR A 227 9.24 12.19 -0.30
N PHE A 228 9.98 11.17 0.15
CA PHE A 228 10.14 10.90 1.59
C PHE A 228 10.82 12.07 2.31
N GLN A 229 11.84 12.68 1.71
CA GLN A 229 12.55 13.82 2.28
C GLN A 229 11.62 15.03 2.47
N LYS A 230 10.70 15.28 1.52
CA LYS A 230 9.66 16.32 1.68
C LYS A 230 8.75 16.06 2.86
N LEU A 231 8.56 14.82 3.30
CA LEU A 231 7.65 14.46 4.41
C LEU A 231 8.33 14.49 5.79
N ARG A 232 9.65 14.67 5.86
CA ARG A 232 10.44 14.68 7.11
C ARG A 232 9.88 15.64 8.17
N GLY A 233 9.39 16.81 7.75
CA GLY A 233 8.80 17.82 8.64
C GLY A 233 7.47 17.42 9.29
N LEU A 234 6.92 16.24 9.00
CA LEU A 234 5.71 15.73 9.67
C LEU A 234 6.00 15.07 11.01
N VAL A 235 7.25 14.71 11.28
CA VAL A 235 7.63 14.05 12.54
C VAL A 235 7.94 15.11 13.59
N GLU A 236 7.38 14.95 14.78
CA GLU A 236 7.56 15.89 15.90
C GLU A 236 9.01 15.82 16.42
N THR A 237 9.74 16.94 16.38
CA THR A 237 11.15 17.02 16.81
C THR A 237 11.35 16.55 18.25
N GLU A 238 10.40 16.85 19.14
CA GLU A 238 10.42 16.41 20.55
C GLU A 238 10.36 14.88 20.66
N TYR A 239 9.59 14.23 19.80
CA TYR A 239 9.51 12.78 19.74
C TYR A 239 10.78 12.16 19.19
N ILE A 240 11.39 12.78 18.16
CA ILE A 240 12.69 12.34 17.64
C ILE A 240 13.76 12.40 18.73
N ALA A 241 13.82 13.51 19.48
CA ALA A 241 14.78 13.66 20.58
C ALA A 241 14.53 12.60 21.69
N PHE A 242 13.27 12.35 22.04
CA PHE A 242 12.91 11.28 22.98
C PHE A 242 13.39 9.90 22.49
N LEU A 243 13.09 9.56 21.23
CA LEU A 243 13.43 8.25 20.67
C LEU A 243 14.95 8.07 20.55
N GLN A 244 15.67 9.10 20.08
CA GLN A 244 17.14 9.10 20.01
C GLN A 244 17.78 8.94 21.39
N ALA A 245 17.27 9.62 22.41
CA ALA A 245 17.77 9.48 23.78
C ALA A 245 17.57 8.06 24.33
N LYS A 246 16.48 7.39 23.95
CA LYS A 246 16.21 6.00 24.35
C LYS A 246 17.14 5.00 23.67
N ILE A 247 17.41 5.19 22.38
CA ILE A 247 18.16 4.24 21.56
C ILE A 247 19.68 4.51 21.50
N ALA A 248 20.17 5.59 22.13
CA ALA A 248 21.55 6.06 21.98
C ALA A 248 22.60 4.98 22.29
N ASP A 249 22.42 4.23 23.39
CA ASP A 249 23.43 3.33 23.95
C ASP A 249 23.03 1.85 23.89
N ALA A 250 22.14 1.46 22.97
CA ALA A 250 21.67 0.08 22.84
C ALA A 250 21.62 -0.39 21.38
N PRO A 251 21.90 -1.68 21.12
CA PRO A 251 21.54 -2.31 19.85
C PRO A 251 20.04 -2.18 19.61
N ILE A 252 19.64 -1.98 18.36
CA ILE A 252 18.25 -1.69 18.01
C ILE A 252 17.70 -2.85 17.18
N SER A 253 16.57 -3.40 17.63
CA SER A 253 15.72 -4.27 16.85
C SER A 253 14.50 -3.49 16.38
N ILE A 254 14.14 -3.61 15.11
CA ILE A 254 12.97 -2.94 14.52
C ILE A 254 12.05 -4.02 13.97
N LEU A 255 10.83 -4.11 14.49
CA LEU A 255 9.80 -5.00 13.95
C LEU A 255 8.82 -4.22 13.09
N LEU A 256 8.78 -4.53 11.79
CA LEU A 256 7.76 -4.09 10.86
C LEU A 256 6.69 -5.18 10.77
N THR A 257 5.53 -4.94 11.38
CA THR A 257 4.43 -5.90 11.41
C THR A 257 3.65 -5.90 10.08
N SER A 258 2.67 -6.77 10.00
CA SER A 258 1.72 -6.93 8.90
C SER A 258 0.34 -7.19 9.46
N ASN A 259 -0.70 -6.98 8.64
CA ASN A 259 -2.08 -7.10 9.04
C ASN A 259 -2.68 -8.48 8.73
N PHE A 260 -2.01 -9.58 9.12
CA PHE A 260 -2.44 -10.92 8.66
C PHE A 260 -3.81 -11.32 9.20
N SER A 261 -4.08 -11.03 10.46
CA SER A 261 -5.38 -11.33 11.08
C SER A 261 -6.49 -10.42 10.57
N GLU A 262 -6.23 -9.13 10.36
CA GLU A 262 -7.19 -8.20 9.78
C GLU A 262 -7.48 -8.52 8.31
N ALA A 263 -6.55 -9.20 7.63
CA ALA A 263 -6.72 -9.72 6.28
C ALA A 263 -7.29 -11.16 6.23
N ASP A 264 -7.73 -11.71 7.36
CA ASP A 264 -8.31 -13.07 7.49
C ASP A 264 -7.38 -14.19 6.98
N ARG A 265 -6.08 -14.08 7.30
CA ARG A 265 -5.05 -15.08 6.93
C ARG A 265 -4.65 -15.98 8.10
N MET A 266 -4.90 -15.53 9.33
CA MET A 266 -4.70 -16.27 10.58
C MET A 266 -5.46 -15.58 11.74
N PRO A 267 -5.69 -16.27 12.88
CA PRO A 267 -6.24 -15.63 14.07
C PRO A 267 -5.27 -14.65 14.75
N VAL A 268 -5.80 -13.63 15.45
CA VAL A 268 -5.02 -12.57 16.13
C VAL A 268 -4.02 -13.15 17.15
N ASP A 269 -4.46 -14.02 18.06
CA ASP A 269 -3.59 -14.59 19.10
C ASP A 269 -2.45 -15.44 18.50
N ILE A 270 -2.74 -16.12 17.39
CA ILE A 270 -1.76 -16.93 16.65
C ILE A 270 -0.75 -16.02 15.95
N GLU A 271 -1.18 -14.88 15.41
CA GLU A 271 -0.28 -13.89 14.83
C GLU A 271 0.72 -13.33 15.85
N ILE A 272 0.23 -12.99 17.05
CA ILE A 272 1.09 -12.51 18.15
C ILE A 272 2.11 -13.57 18.56
N SER A 273 1.65 -14.82 18.73
CA SER A 273 2.53 -15.96 19.04
C SER A 273 3.56 -16.22 17.94
N ALA A 274 3.18 -16.05 16.67
CA ALA A 274 4.08 -16.20 15.53
C ALA A 274 5.20 -15.15 15.55
N TYR A 275 4.91 -13.88 15.86
CA TYR A 275 5.94 -12.86 16.06
C TYR A 275 6.91 -13.22 17.19
N ARG A 276 6.38 -13.66 18.34
CA ARG A 276 7.20 -14.08 19.48
C ARG A 276 8.11 -15.25 19.10
N GLN A 277 7.54 -16.31 18.51
CA GLN A 277 8.31 -17.47 18.08
C GLN A 277 9.39 -17.09 17.05
N PHE A 278 9.05 -16.23 16.10
CA PHE A 278 9.99 -15.74 15.11
C PHE A 278 11.14 -14.97 15.74
N LEU A 279 10.87 -14.01 16.63
CA LEU A 279 11.91 -13.23 17.29
C LEU A 279 12.79 -14.09 18.21
N THR A 280 12.20 -14.98 19.01
CA THR A 280 12.95 -15.91 19.88
C THR A 280 13.86 -16.86 19.10
N SER A 281 13.55 -17.14 17.83
CA SER A 281 14.41 -17.95 16.95
C SER A 281 15.66 -17.21 16.45
N LYS A 282 15.80 -15.91 16.76
CA LYS A 282 16.89 -15.06 16.28
C LYS A 282 17.86 -14.74 17.41
N GLU A 283 19.12 -14.57 17.06
CA GLU A 283 20.15 -14.14 18.00
C GLU A 283 19.98 -12.64 18.28
N ILE A 284 19.19 -12.34 19.31
CA ILE A 284 18.92 -10.98 19.79
C ILE A 284 19.86 -10.68 20.95
N GLU A 285 20.49 -9.50 20.93
CA GLU A 285 21.33 -9.07 22.05
C GLU A 285 20.47 -8.80 23.31
N PRO A 286 20.87 -9.31 24.51
CA PRO A 286 20.06 -9.21 25.74
C PRO A 286 19.71 -7.78 26.20
N ASN A 287 20.45 -6.78 25.74
CA ASN A 287 20.23 -5.36 26.08
C ASN A 287 19.62 -4.55 24.94
N SER A 288 19.14 -5.22 23.89
CA SER A 288 18.55 -4.53 22.74
C SER A 288 17.21 -3.88 23.07
N ILE A 289 16.91 -2.81 22.36
CA ILE A 289 15.61 -2.12 22.40
C ILE A 289 14.83 -2.54 21.16
N LEU A 290 13.58 -2.98 21.36
CA LEU A 290 12.67 -3.27 20.27
C LEU A 290 11.82 -2.04 19.95
N VAL A 291 11.84 -1.62 18.69
CA VAL A 291 10.89 -0.64 18.15
C VAL A 291 9.89 -1.37 17.26
N ILE A 292 8.62 -1.36 17.64
CA ILE A 292 7.54 -1.95 16.84
C ILE A 292 6.90 -0.83 16.02
N LYS A 293 7.01 -0.95 14.69
CA LYS A 293 6.25 -0.15 13.73
C LYS A 293 5.05 -0.96 13.21
N PRO A 294 3.83 -0.59 13.62
CA PRO A 294 2.63 -1.22 13.10
C PRO A 294 2.47 -1.07 11.59
N HIS A 295 1.84 -2.04 10.95
CA HIS A 295 1.28 -1.86 9.62
C HIS A 295 0.09 -0.89 9.73
N PRO A 296 -0.13 0.05 8.78
CA PRO A 296 -1.24 1.01 8.84
C PRO A 296 -2.66 0.41 8.89
N ARG A 297 -2.78 -0.91 8.79
CA ARG A 297 -4.04 -1.67 8.82
C ARG A 297 -4.12 -2.62 10.02
N ASP A 298 -3.11 -2.63 10.88
CA ASP A 298 -3.16 -3.40 12.11
C ASP A 298 -4.23 -2.86 13.05
N ASN A 299 -4.79 -3.73 13.88
CA ASN A 299 -5.60 -3.33 15.01
C ASN A 299 -4.70 -2.83 16.15
N GLU A 300 -5.00 -1.66 16.72
CA GLU A 300 -4.22 -1.08 17.83
C GLU A 300 -4.16 -2.01 19.06
N ALA A 301 -5.24 -2.72 19.38
CA ALA A 301 -5.28 -3.65 20.51
C ALA A 301 -4.32 -4.84 20.30
N LYS A 302 -4.23 -5.36 19.06
CA LYS A 302 -3.25 -6.40 18.69
C LYS A 302 -1.82 -5.92 18.95
N ILE A 303 -1.51 -4.67 18.59
CA ILE A 303 -0.17 -4.08 18.83
C ILE A 303 0.11 -3.92 20.33
N GLY A 304 -0.86 -3.49 21.11
CA GLY A 304 -0.72 -3.39 22.57
C GLY A 304 -0.44 -4.75 23.22
N GLN A 305 -1.15 -5.79 22.80
CA GLN A 305 -0.91 -7.17 23.27
C GLN A 305 0.45 -7.69 22.81
N LEU A 306 0.85 -7.42 21.55
CA LEU A 306 2.17 -7.78 21.05
C LEU A 306 3.30 -7.11 21.84
N GLN A 307 3.14 -5.85 22.23
CA GLN A 307 4.11 -5.15 23.08
C GLN A 307 4.29 -5.86 24.43
N TYR A 308 3.19 -6.26 25.06
CA TYR A 308 3.20 -6.98 26.32
C TYR A 308 3.87 -8.35 26.18
N GLU A 309 3.50 -9.11 25.15
CA GLU A 309 4.04 -10.47 24.87
C GLU A 309 5.51 -10.48 24.43
N LEU A 310 6.12 -9.33 24.15
CA LEU A 310 7.54 -9.23 23.79
C LEU A 310 8.38 -8.54 24.88
N ALA A 311 7.75 -8.06 25.96
CA ALA A 311 8.40 -7.23 26.97
C ALA A 311 9.51 -7.95 27.75
N ASP A 312 9.46 -9.29 27.85
CA ASP A 312 10.48 -10.10 28.51
C ASP A 312 11.68 -10.44 27.63
N LEU A 313 11.58 -10.24 26.30
CA LEU A 313 12.65 -10.56 25.35
C LEU A 313 13.63 -9.40 25.14
N TYR A 314 13.26 -8.19 25.53
CA TYR A 314 13.99 -6.96 25.25
C TYR A 314 14.15 -6.11 26.50
N LYS A 315 15.17 -5.25 26.53
CA LYS A 315 15.35 -4.27 27.62
C LYS A 315 14.17 -3.30 27.70
N GLU A 316 13.68 -2.87 26.54
CA GLU A 316 12.54 -1.98 26.41
C GLU A 316 11.85 -2.26 25.06
N VAL A 317 10.52 -2.21 25.05
CA VAL A 317 9.71 -2.31 23.83
C VAL A 317 8.96 -0.99 23.62
N ILE A 318 9.31 -0.29 22.55
CA ILE A 318 8.73 0.98 22.14
C ILE A 318 7.78 0.74 20.97
N THR A 319 6.50 1.06 21.15
CA THR A 319 5.50 0.98 20.09
C THR A 319 5.26 2.36 19.45
N LEU A 320 5.22 2.39 18.12
CA LEU A 320 4.88 3.59 17.35
C LEU A 320 3.35 3.72 17.23
N SER A 321 2.67 3.83 18.36
CA SER A 321 1.21 3.70 18.49
C SER A 321 0.43 5.01 18.32
N LYS A 322 1.07 6.18 18.43
CA LYS A 322 0.39 7.47 18.16
C LYS A 322 -0.08 7.51 16.69
N PRO A 323 -1.28 8.00 16.37
CA PRO A 323 -1.78 8.03 14.98
C PRO A 323 -0.83 8.70 13.97
N SER A 324 -0.12 9.77 14.39
CA SER A 324 0.88 10.46 13.57
C SER A 324 2.11 9.61 13.23
N LEU A 325 2.33 8.50 13.93
CA LEU A 325 3.44 7.56 13.73
C LEU A 325 2.95 6.20 13.22
N PHE A 326 1.78 5.75 13.69
CA PHE A 326 1.17 4.47 13.35
C PHE A 326 0.94 4.37 11.84
N PHE A 327 0.35 5.41 11.23
CA PHE A 327 0.02 5.40 9.81
C PHE A 327 1.14 5.97 8.92
N LEU A 328 2.14 6.65 9.51
CA LEU A 328 3.22 7.27 8.75
C LEU A 328 4.09 6.18 8.09
N PRO A 329 4.51 6.36 6.83
CA PRO A 329 5.51 5.49 6.23
C PRO A 329 6.77 5.47 7.10
N PHE A 330 7.27 4.26 7.38
CA PHE A 330 8.34 4.09 8.35
C PHE A 330 9.62 4.81 7.94
N GLU A 331 9.88 4.90 6.64
CA GLU A 331 11.04 5.54 6.03
C GLU A 331 11.21 7.00 6.47
N VAL A 332 10.09 7.71 6.68
CA VAL A 332 10.12 9.11 7.15
C VAL A 332 10.69 9.19 8.57
N LEU A 333 10.16 8.38 9.49
CA LEU A 333 10.68 8.30 10.85
C LEU A 333 12.09 7.71 10.89
N PHE A 334 12.38 6.74 10.01
CA PHE A 334 13.67 6.07 9.94
C PHE A 334 14.80 7.06 9.65
N MET A 335 14.61 7.94 8.65
CA MET A 335 15.58 9.00 8.33
C MET A 335 15.80 10.00 9.47
N GLU A 336 14.78 10.30 10.27
CA GLU A 336 14.87 11.28 11.35
C GLU A 336 15.46 10.70 12.64
N ALA A 337 15.05 9.50 13.01
CA ALA A 337 15.38 8.93 14.31
C ALA A 337 16.58 7.96 14.28
N PHE A 338 16.83 7.29 13.15
CA PHE A 338 17.75 6.16 13.10
C PHE A 338 18.95 6.38 12.17
N LEU A 339 18.92 7.42 11.33
CA LEU A 339 19.99 7.73 10.40
C LEU A 339 20.69 9.05 10.75
N LYS A 340 21.98 9.12 10.41
CA LYS A 340 22.79 10.34 10.38
C LYS A 340 22.41 11.19 9.16
N PRO A 341 22.85 12.46 9.07
CA PRO A 341 22.58 13.33 7.93
C PRO A 341 23.02 12.77 6.56
N ASP A 342 24.01 11.88 6.54
CA ASP A 342 24.50 11.17 5.36
C ASP A 342 23.70 9.88 5.03
N LEU A 343 22.58 9.65 5.72
CA LEU A 343 21.70 8.48 5.60
C LEU A 343 22.33 7.15 6.04
N THR A 344 23.42 7.18 6.81
CA THR A 344 23.97 5.97 7.45
C THR A 344 23.36 5.73 8.84
N PRO A 345 23.22 4.47 9.29
CA PRO A 345 22.68 4.18 10.62
C PRO A 345 23.47 4.84 11.77
N ILE A 346 22.73 5.33 12.78
CA ILE A 346 23.31 5.88 14.02
C ILE A 346 23.91 4.76 14.87
N ASN A 347 23.22 3.62 14.95
CA ASN A 347 23.58 2.43 15.72
C ASN A 347 23.47 1.17 14.84
N PRO A 348 24.02 0.02 15.26
CA PRO A 348 23.71 -1.28 14.66
C PRO A 348 22.20 -1.55 14.77
N ILE A 349 21.55 -1.74 13.62
CA ILE A 349 20.10 -1.97 13.51
C ILE A 349 19.87 -3.35 12.90
N GLN A 350 19.04 -4.15 13.57
CA GLN A 350 18.45 -5.36 13.01
C GLN A 350 16.98 -5.07 12.65
N VAL A 351 16.62 -5.22 11.38
CA VAL A 351 15.23 -5.05 10.94
C VAL A 351 14.61 -6.43 10.74
N PHE A 352 13.49 -6.66 11.41
CA PHE A 352 12.61 -7.82 11.26
C PHE A 352 11.37 -7.38 10.50
N ALA A 353 11.12 -7.97 9.34
CA ALA A 353 10.03 -7.54 8.48
C ALA A 353 9.30 -8.72 7.88
N VAL A 354 7.99 -8.79 8.12
CA VAL A 354 7.14 -9.87 7.61
C VAL A 354 6.31 -9.43 6.39
N SER A 355 6.60 -8.26 5.82
CA SER A 355 5.91 -7.69 4.66
C SER A 355 6.88 -6.99 3.70
N SER A 356 6.37 -6.53 2.55
CA SER A 356 7.15 -5.78 1.55
C SER A 356 7.79 -4.48 2.05
N ALA A 357 7.46 -4.02 3.26
CA ALA A 357 8.11 -2.87 3.90
C ALA A 357 9.63 -3.08 4.09
N CYS A 358 10.13 -4.32 4.02
CA CYS A 358 11.57 -4.61 4.04
C CYS A 358 12.33 -4.02 2.83
N LEU A 359 11.67 -3.92 1.68
CA LEU A 359 12.33 -3.56 0.42
C LEU A 359 12.77 -2.10 0.41
N SER A 360 12.00 -1.21 1.04
CA SER A 360 12.26 0.23 1.02
C SER A 360 13.52 0.59 1.80
N LEU A 361 13.73 -0.02 2.96
CA LEU A 361 14.90 0.22 3.79
C LEU A 361 16.18 -0.28 3.14
N SER A 362 16.12 -1.46 2.50
CA SER A 362 17.25 -1.96 1.71
C SER A 362 17.53 -1.11 0.47
N LEU A 363 16.49 -0.69 -0.26
CA LEU A 363 16.61 0.11 -1.48
C LEU A 363 17.17 1.52 -1.23
N LEU A 364 16.64 2.21 -0.22
CA LEU A 364 16.90 3.63 0.01
C LEU A 364 18.06 3.88 0.95
N PHE A 365 18.31 2.98 1.91
CA PHE A 365 19.25 3.20 3.01
C PHE A 365 20.28 2.07 3.17
N ASN A 366 20.28 1.06 2.29
CA ASN A 366 21.16 -0.11 2.36
C ASN A 366 21.09 -0.84 3.72
N VAL A 367 19.90 -0.87 4.33
CA VAL A 367 19.64 -1.57 5.59
C VAL A 367 18.98 -2.92 5.28
N PRO A 368 19.69 -4.05 5.43
CA PRO A 368 19.12 -5.36 5.18
C PRO A 368 18.08 -5.72 6.24
N SER A 369 17.07 -6.51 5.85
CA SER A 369 16.04 -7.01 6.76
C SER A 369 16.08 -8.53 6.83
N ILE A 370 15.76 -9.06 8.01
CA ILE A 370 15.42 -10.47 8.24
C ILE A 370 13.95 -10.63 7.86
N ILE A 371 13.68 -11.40 6.82
CA ILE A 371 12.37 -11.45 6.17
C ILE A 371 11.57 -12.65 6.67
N GLY A 372 10.27 -12.42 6.87
CA GLY A 372 9.29 -13.49 6.98
C GLY A 372 9.31 -14.22 8.31
N PHE A 373 8.40 -15.17 8.48
CA PHE A 373 8.35 -16.03 9.66
C PHE A 373 9.14 -17.33 9.46
N GLY A 374 9.40 -17.71 8.20
CA GLY A 374 10.00 -18.99 7.83
C GLY A 374 8.98 -20.13 7.79
N GLU A 375 9.41 -21.28 7.26
CA GLU A 375 8.57 -22.43 6.95
C GLU A 375 7.80 -22.97 8.16
N GLN A 376 8.50 -23.16 9.28
CA GLN A 376 7.94 -23.78 10.48
C GLN A 376 6.81 -22.94 11.08
N VAL A 377 7.05 -21.64 11.26
CA VAL A 377 6.07 -20.73 11.86
C VAL A 377 4.90 -20.51 10.88
N THR A 378 5.21 -20.32 9.59
CA THR A 378 4.18 -20.09 8.56
C THR A 378 3.20 -21.25 8.45
N SER A 379 3.71 -22.49 8.41
CA SER A 379 2.88 -23.69 8.28
C SER A 379 1.96 -23.94 9.49
N ASN A 380 2.38 -23.48 10.67
CA ASN A 380 1.60 -23.63 11.90
C ASN A 380 0.62 -22.49 12.14
N ALA A 381 0.94 -21.27 11.68
CA ALA A 381 0.18 -20.06 12.00
C ALA A 381 -0.88 -19.70 10.96
N PHE A 382 -0.59 -19.86 9.66
CA PHE A 382 -1.50 -19.46 8.58
C PHE A 382 -2.54 -20.53 8.30
N TYR A 383 -3.73 -20.11 7.83
CA TYR A 383 -4.68 -21.06 7.25
C TYR A 383 -4.07 -21.77 6.03
N GLU A 384 -4.42 -23.05 5.84
CA GLU A 384 -3.81 -23.96 4.86
C GLU A 384 -3.74 -23.37 3.44
N ASN A 385 -4.80 -22.68 3.01
CA ASN A 385 -4.88 -22.06 1.68
C ASN A 385 -3.94 -20.88 1.47
N TYR A 386 -3.32 -20.33 2.53
CA TYR A 386 -2.36 -19.22 2.46
C TYR A 386 -0.91 -19.65 2.65
N VAL A 387 -0.64 -20.82 3.27
CA VAL A 387 0.73 -21.27 3.60
C VAL A 387 1.66 -21.24 2.38
N HIS A 388 1.26 -21.88 1.27
CA HIS A 388 2.10 -21.94 0.08
C HIS A 388 2.38 -20.56 -0.53
N GLY A 389 1.33 -19.75 -0.69
CA GLY A 389 1.47 -18.40 -1.24
C GLY A 389 2.33 -17.50 -0.35
N ARG A 390 2.23 -17.67 0.97
CA ARG A 390 3.05 -16.95 1.94
C ARG A 390 4.53 -17.33 1.84
N LEU A 391 4.86 -18.62 1.80
CA LEU A 391 6.24 -19.08 1.67
C LEU A 391 6.86 -18.67 0.33
N GLN A 392 6.07 -18.67 -0.75
CA GLN A 392 6.52 -18.12 -2.02
C GLN A 392 6.84 -16.62 -1.89
N HIS A 393 5.95 -15.84 -1.27
CA HIS A 393 6.17 -14.42 -1.06
C HIS A 393 7.43 -14.11 -0.25
N GLU A 394 7.70 -14.86 0.82
CA GLU A 394 8.94 -14.69 1.61
C GLU A 394 10.18 -14.91 0.75
N ARG A 395 10.19 -15.97 -0.08
CA ARG A 395 11.30 -16.24 -1.03
C ARG A 395 11.44 -15.14 -2.08
N ASP A 396 10.33 -14.62 -2.61
CA ASP A 396 10.35 -13.54 -3.59
C ASP A 396 10.92 -12.26 -2.97
N LEU A 397 10.54 -11.93 -1.73
CA LEU A 397 11.10 -10.80 -0.98
C LEU A 397 12.59 -10.97 -0.70
N GLU A 398 13.05 -12.16 -0.34
CA GLU A 398 14.48 -12.43 -0.15
C GLU A 398 15.28 -12.26 -1.45
N ALA A 399 14.74 -12.77 -2.57
CA ALA A 399 15.32 -12.56 -3.89
C ALA A 399 15.36 -11.07 -4.26
N ALA A 400 14.27 -10.34 -3.96
CA ALA A 400 14.15 -8.92 -4.19
C ALA A 400 15.19 -8.11 -3.41
N ILE A 401 15.37 -8.36 -2.10
CA ILE A 401 16.40 -7.69 -1.30
C ILE A 401 17.79 -7.94 -1.88
N ARG A 402 18.12 -9.19 -2.24
CA ARG A 402 19.42 -9.53 -2.85
C ARG A 402 19.65 -8.78 -4.17
N ALA A 403 18.63 -8.67 -5.01
CA ALA A 403 18.70 -7.94 -6.27
C ALA A 403 18.91 -6.43 -6.05
N VAL A 404 18.24 -5.87 -5.05
CA VAL A 404 18.33 -4.44 -4.72
C VAL A 404 19.69 -4.06 -4.11
N ILE A 405 20.29 -4.90 -3.27
CA ILE A 405 21.61 -4.65 -2.66
C ILE A 405 22.76 -4.81 -3.67
N SER A 406 22.55 -5.62 -4.71
CA SER A 406 23.59 -5.88 -5.74
C SER A 406 23.71 -4.76 -6.79
N HIS A 407 22.90 -3.70 -6.69
CA HIS A 407 22.85 -2.55 -7.59
C HIS A 407 23.09 -1.26 -6.80
#